data_AF-A0A284RZZ0-F1
#
_entry.id   AF-A0A284RZZ0-F1
#
_cell.length_a   1.000
_cell.length_b   1.000
_cell.length_c   1.000
_cell.angle_alpha   90.00
_cell.angle_beta   90.00
_cell.angle_gamma   90.00
#
_symmetry.space_group_name_H-M   'P 1'
#
loop_
_entity.id
_entity.type
_entity.pdbx_description
1 polymer ?
#
loop_
_entity_poly.entity_id
_entity_poly.type
_entity_poly.pdbx_seq_one_letter_code
_entity_poly.pdbx_strand_id
1 'polypeptide(L)'
;MKHGLHPRTRACSQTLCLFLPLRYCLLSASLRPADSPLADPGTWGHEYVRHLAAELGEEFVAQEQGDLEPPEKGKEKIEPIGTIEQLRTIGSFLLAHNAEPDAVDLLEELEIVDQIAGLVDDNTYGRVCQYMVRCVNLLPPPDDTPFLQTAHTIYVQQHKFPEALALAIRLGDPILVREDFNAPGNPLMKRQLAFLLARAQVPLDWLKPSSEEGEGEDIDLDELPEDLVECLSNTRLSSHFREFGKELGVLDPKSLEDDPGPNLMWTLDSARANLDGTSVNAFVNAGFGNDKLMVEAEEGNSWIYKNRDHGMMSAAASLGLSLLWDTDLGLTHIDKYTYSSEETGRKVTWGGAEHIVYSDYEVLCWK
;
A
#
# COMPACT_ATOMS: atom_id res chain seq x y z
N MET A 1 18.71 -33.87 68.58
CA MET A 1 17.42 -33.64 67.89
C MET A 1 17.54 -32.32 67.13
N LYS A 2 17.51 -32.40 65.80
CA LYS A 2 17.51 -31.26 64.88
C LYS A 2 16.06 -30.76 64.76
N HIS A 3 15.84 -29.49 65.03
CA HIS A 3 14.73 -28.69 64.48
C HIS A 3 15.40 -27.36 64.10
N GLY A 4 15.45 -26.90 62.85
CA GLY A 4 14.45 -26.98 61.80
C GLY A 4 13.82 -25.60 61.63
N LEU A 5 14.58 -24.64 61.09
CA LEU A 5 14.08 -23.31 60.71
C LEU A 5 14.54 -23.02 59.29
N HIS A 6 13.59 -23.12 58.37
CA HIS A 6 13.71 -22.75 56.96
C HIS A 6 12.84 -21.49 56.70
N PRO A 7 12.91 -20.86 55.52
CA PRO A 7 13.24 -19.44 55.34
C PRO A 7 12.02 -18.59 54.93
N ARG A 8 11.90 -17.33 55.39
CA ARG A 8 10.78 -16.46 55.00
C ARG A 8 11.09 -14.98 54.73
N THR A 9 12.36 -14.59 54.59
CA THR A 9 12.71 -13.15 54.49
C THR A 9 13.18 -12.67 53.11
N ARG A 10 13.21 -13.51 52.06
CA ARG A 10 13.60 -13.07 50.70
C ARG A 10 12.45 -12.88 49.70
N ALA A 11 11.22 -13.24 50.05
CA ALA A 11 10.09 -13.17 49.12
C ALA A 11 9.32 -11.82 49.14
N CYS A 12 9.43 -11.01 50.21
CA CYS A 12 8.61 -9.80 50.36
C CYS A 12 9.00 -8.64 49.42
N SER A 13 10.21 -8.62 48.86
CA SER A 13 10.61 -7.48 48.00
C SER A 13 10.09 -7.57 46.57
N GLN A 14 9.73 -8.77 46.09
CA GLN A 14 9.21 -8.96 44.73
C GLN A 14 7.69 -8.76 44.65
N THR A 15 6.94 -9.09 45.71
CA THR A 15 5.47 -9.05 45.68
C THR A 15 4.88 -7.65 45.85
N LEU A 16 5.65 -6.70 46.41
CA LEU A 16 5.19 -5.32 46.63
C LEU A 16 5.28 -4.42 45.38
N CYS A 17 5.99 -4.84 44.33
CA CYS A 17 6.03 -4.08 43.07
C CYS A 17 4.78 -4.26 42.20
N LEU A 18 3.94 -5.28 42.47
CA LEU A 18 2.82 -5.67 41.62
C LEU A 18 1.62 -4.69 41.66
N PHE A 19 1.64 -3.66 42.52
CA PHE A 19 0.53 -2.70 42.70
C PHE A 19 1.00 -1.26 42.88
N LEU A 20 2.25 -0.95 42.55
CA LEU A 20 2.78 0.41 42.66
C LEU A 20 2.56 1.16 41.33
N PRO A 21 1.99 2.38 41.36
CA PRO A 21 1.90 3.26 40.20
C PRO A 21 3.28 3.45 39.58
N LEU A 22 3.33 3.59 38.25
CA LEU A 22 4.55 3.76 37.47
C LEU A 22 5.59 4.71 38.10
N ARG A 23 5.10 5.80 38.68
CA ARG A 23 5.87 6.81 39.40
C ARG A 23 6.77 6.23 40.50
N TYR A 24 6.32 5.22 41.22
CA TYR A 24 7.10 4.56 42.27
C TYR A 24 8.03 3.48 41.71
N CYS A 25 7.67 2.84 40.61
CA CYS A 25 8.53 1.87 39.93
C CYS A 25 9.71 2.57 39.25
N LEU A 26 9.48 3.68 38.54
CA LEU A 26 10.53 4.53 37.98
C LEU A 26 11.38 5.19 39.05
N LEU A 27 10.78 5.66 40.16
CA LEU A 27 11.55 6.14 41.32
C LEU A 27 12.40 5.01 41.94
N SER A 28 11.88 3.79 42.01
CA SER A 28 12.65 2.63 42.48
C SER A 28 13.77 2.22 41.51
N ALA A 29 13.61 2.50 40.21
CA ALA A 29 14.61 2.24 39.18
C ALA A 29 15.68 3.34 39.15
N SER A 30 15.32 4.60 39.35
CA SER A 30 16.29 5.71 39.48
C SER A 30 17.06 5.67 40.79
N LEU A 31 16.49 5.07 41.84
CA LEU A 31 17.15 4.81 43.11
C LEU A 31 18.00 3.53 43.11
N ARG A 32 18.06 2.77 42.01
CA ARG A 32 18.91 1.57 41.91
C ARG A 32 20.37 1.96 41.61
N PRO A 33 21.35 1.26 42.21
CA PRO A 33 22.76 1.44 41.84
C PRO A 33 22.97 1.10 40.35
N ALA A 34 23.82 1.85 39.66
CA ALA A 34 24.12 1.67 38.23
C ALA A 34 24.60 0.24 37.86
N ASP A 35 25.05 -0.55 38.83
CA ASP A 35 25.55 -1.93 38.66
C ASP A 35 24.47 -3.02 38.72
N SER A 36 23.19 -2.69 38.95
CA SER A 36 22.14 -3.72 38.97
C SER A 36 21.52 -3.91 37.57
N PRO A 37 21.55 -5.12 36.98
CA PRO A 37 20.87 -5.36 35.70
C PRO A 37 19.37 -5.09 35.85
N LEU A 38 18.77 -4.48 34.82
CA LEU A 38 17.33 -4.31 34.73
C LEU A 38 16.65 -5.66 34.98
N ALA A 39 15.63 -5.67 35.83
CA ALA A 39 14.89 -6.91 36.06
C ALA A 39 14.19 -7.28 34.75
N ASP A 40 14.30 -8.54 34.34
CA ASP A 40 13.63 -9.05 33.15
C ASP A 40 12.13 -8.72 33.24
N PRO A 41 11.56 -7.96 32.28
CA PRO A 41 10.15 -7.61 32.27
C PRO A 41 9.22 -8.83 32.35
N GLY A 42 9.70 -10.01 31.92
CA GLY A 42 8.97 -11.28 32.05
C GLY A 42 8.66 -11.68 33.49
N THR A 43 9.39 -11.14 34.46
CA THR A 43 9.17 -11.43 35.89
C THR A 43 7.94 -10.70 36.44
N TRP A 44 7.49 -9.63 35.78
CA TRP A 44 6.39 -8.79 36.26
C TRP A 44 5.01 -9.25 35.76
N GLY A 45 5.00 -10.13 34.75
CA GLY A 45 3.78 -10.60 34.11
C GLY A 45 3.36 -9.69 32.95
N HIS A 46 2.87 -10.31 31.87
CA HIS A 46 2.56 -9.62 30.62
C HIS A 46 1.47 -8.54 30.79
N GLU A 47 0.41 -8.80 31.56
CA GLU A 47 -0.66 -7.83 31.84
C GLU A 47 -0.13 -6.60 32.58
N TYR A 48 0.75 -6.78 33.55
CA TYR A 48 1.35 -5.67 34.28
C TYR A 48 2.22 -4.80 33.37
N VAL A 49 3.01 -5.42 32.47
CA VAL A 49 3.84 -4.67 31.51
C VAL A 49 2.98 -3.88 30.52
N ARG A 50 1.83 -4.40 30.10
CA ARG A 50 0.87 -3.65 29.26
C ARG A 50 0.29 -2.43 29.99
N HIS A 51 -0.12 -2.60 31.24
CA HIS A 51 -0.58 -1.46 32.05
C HIS A 51 0.52 -0.43 32.28
N LEU A 52 1.75 -0.89 32.50
CA LEU A 52 2.93 -0.04 32.61
C LEU A 52 3.19 0.75 31.31
N ALA A 53 3.05 0.11 30.15
CA ALA A 53 3.20 0.79 28.85
C ALA A 53 2.15 1.91 28.67
N ALA A 54 0.88 1.62 28.94
CA ALA A 54 -0.19 2.62 28.82
C ALA A 54 -0.01 3.80 29.81
N GLU A 55 0.36 3.51 31.07
CA GLU A 55 0.63 4.57 32.06
C GLU A 55 1.86 5.43 31.66
N LEU A 56 2.85 4.87 30.96
CA LEU A 56 4.03 5.60 30.49
C LEU A 56 3.66 6.63 29.42
N GLY A 57 2.86 6.23 28.44
CA GLY A 57 2.38 7.14 27.39
C GLY A 57 1.53 8.26 27.95
N GLU A 58 0.56 7.94 28.82
CA GLU A 58 -0.29 8.95 29.46
C GLU A 58 0.53 9.98 30.26
N GLU A 59 1.54 9.56 31.01
CA GLU A 59 2.43 10.47 31.77
C GLU A 59 3.32 11.33 30.87
N PHE A 60 3.80 10.80 29.74
CA PHE A 60 4.60 11.58 28.78
C PHE A 60 3.76 12.69 28.14
N VAL A 61 2.58 12.33 27.63
CA VAL A 61 1.61 13.28 27.05
C VAL A 61 1.19 14.34 28.09
N ALA A 62 0.96 13.94 29.34
CA ALA A 62 0.62 14.88 30.42
C ALA A 62 1.76 15.85 30.76
N GLN A 63 3.03 15.45 30.62
CA GLN A 63 4.18 16.34 30.78
C GLN A 63 4.30 17.35 29.65
N GLU A 64 4.07 16.94 28.41
CA GLU A 64 4.09 17.85 27.26
C GLU A 64 2.96 18.86 27.28
N GLN A 65 1.74 18.42 27.62
CA GLN A 65 0.55 19.28 27.68
C GLN A 65 0.57 20.23 28.89
N GLY A 66 1.46 19.99 29.87
CA GLY A 66 1.62 20.84 31.05
C GLY A 66 0.48 20.72 32.08
N ASP A 67 -0.30 19.64 32.01
CA ASP A 67 -1.44 19.36 32.91
C ASP A 67 -1.01 18.81 34.28
N LEU A 68 0.27 18.47 34.43
CA LEU A 68 0.85 18.12 35.72
C LEU A 68 1.10 19.39 36.55
N GLU A 69 0.58 19.40 37.79
CA GLU A 69 0.77 20.49 38.77
C GLU A 69 2.21 20.99 38.76
N PRO A 70 2.45 22.32 38.71
CA PRO A 70 3.79 22.87 38.58
C PRO A 70 4.66 22.31 39.71
N PRO A 71 5.89 21.86 39.39
CA PRO A 71 6.79 21.34 40.41
C PRO A 71 6.96 22.40 41.50
N GLU A 72 6.73 22.02 42.76
CA GLU A 72 7.10 22.85 43.90
C GLU A 72 8.51 23.38 43.67
N LYS A 73 8.66 24.71 43.77
CA LYS A 73 9.90 25.46 43.48
C LYS A 73 11.10 24.78 44.11
N GLY A 74 11.95 24.14 43.31
CA GLY A 74 13.21 23.55 43.77
C GLY A 74 13.55 22.16 43.22
N LYS A 75 12.68 21.52 42.42
CA LYS A 75 13.06 20.29 41.70
C LYS A 75 13.58 20.66 40.31
N GLU A 76 14.82 20.27 40.06
CA GLU A 76 15.48 20.32 38.74
C GLU A 76 14.56 19.68 37.69
N LYS A 77 14.65 20.17 36.44
CA LYS A 77 13.92 19.62 35.30
C LYS A 77 14.02 18.09 35.35
N ILE A 78 12.88 17.43 35.46
CA ILE A 78 12.79 15.97 35.42
C ILE A 78 13.40 15.56 34.08
N GLU A 79 14.55 14.88 34.12
CA GLU A 79 15.14 14.24 32.94
C GLU A 79 14.10 13.35 32.26
N PRO A 80 14.15 13.18 30.92
CA PRO A 80 13.14 12.44 30.18
C PRO A 80 12.83 11.09 30.86
N ILE A 81 11.54 10.80 30.92
CA ILE A 81 10.92 9.70 31.65
C ILE A 81 11.55 8.36 31.22
N GLY A 82 12.55 7.89 31.97
CA GLY A 82 13.29 6.66 31.67
C GLY A 82 14.34 6.83 30.56
N THR A 83 15.44 6.08 30.66
CA THR A 83 16.43 6.01 29.57
C THR A 83 15.77 5.37 28.35
N ILE A 84 16.03 5.86 27.13
CA ILE A 84 15.59 5.26 25.86
C ILE A 84 15.83 3.73 25.83
N GLU A 85 16.91 3.26 26.47
CA GLU A 85 17.24 1.84 26.64
C GLU A 85 16.20 1.03 27.44
N GLN A 86 15.59 1.63 28.47
CA GLN A 86 14.53 1.00 29.26
C GLN A 86 13.25 0.84 28.42
N LEU A 87 12.91 1.87 27.63
CA LEU A 87 11.76 1.85 26.72
C LEU A 87 11.96 0.82 25.60
N ARG A 88 13.17 0.75 25.03
CA ARG A 88 13.55 -0.30 24.07
C ARG A 88 13.43 -1.71 24.66
N THR A 89 13.76 -1.87 25.94
CA THR A 89 13.62 -3.17 26.62
C THR A 89 12.15 -3.58 26.78
N ILE A 90 11.27 -2.63 27.11
CA ILE A 90 9.82 -2.88 27.19
C ILE A 90 9.25 -3.18 25.80
N GLY A 91 9.59 -2.38 24.77
CA GLY A 91 9.16 -2.61 23.40
C GLY A 91 9.61 -3.98 22.87
N SER A 92 10.88 -4.34 23.07
CA SER A 92 11.40 -5.67 22.69
C SER A 92 10.68 -6.81 23.42
N PHE A 93 10.34 -6.63 24.70
CA PHE A 93 9.57 -7.59 25.46
C PHE A 93 8.14 -7.77 24.89
N LEU A 94 7.46 -6.67 24.55
CA LEU A 94 6.11 -6.70 23.96
C LEU A 94 6.12 -7.42 22.61
N LEU A 95 7.09 -7.12 21.74
CA LEU A 95 7.29 -7.82 20.46
C LEU A 95 7.50 -9.33 20.68
N ALA A 96 8.34 -9.73 21.65
CA ALA A 96 8.58 -11.14 21.96
C ALA A 96 7.34 -11.89 22.50
N HIS A 97 6.36 -11.18 23.05
CA HIS A 97 5.14 -11.75 23.63
C HIS A 97 3.90 -11.61 22.71
N ASN A 98 4.10 -11.34 21.42
CA ASN A 98 3.01 -11.13 20.44
C ASN A 98 2.09 -9.94 20.77
N ALA A 99 2.64 -8.91 21.40
CA ALA A 99 1.98 -7.64 21.65
C ALA A 99 2.59 -6.55 20.73
N GLU A 100 2.63 -6.84 19.43
CA GLU A 100 3.14 -5.88 18.44
C GLU A 100 2.39 -4.55 18.42
N PRO A 101 1.04 -4.52 18.47
CA PRO A 101 0.30 -3.26 18.47
C PRO A 101 0.67 -2.37 19.65
N ASP A 102 0.70 -2.93 20.87
CA ASP A 102 1.02 -2.15 22.07
C ASP A 102 2.47 -1.66 22.06
N ALA A 103 3.39 -2.41 21.41
CA ALA A 103 4.77 -1.97 21.25
C ALA A 103 4.88 -0.77 20.30
N VAL A 104 4.08 -0.76 19.22
CA VAL A 104 4.02 0.37 18.28
C VAL A 104 3.38 1.58 18.96
N ASP A 105 2.24 1.40 19.61
CA ASP A 105 1.52 2.48 20.31
C ASP A 105 2.39 3.12 21.38
N LEU A 106 3.08 2.32 22.21
CA LEU A 106 4.02 2.83 23.21
C LEU A 106 5.13 3.69 22.59
N LEU A 107 5.68 3.28 21.44
CA LEU A 107 6.77 4.02 20.78
C LEU A 107 6.25 5.28 20.08
N GLU A 108 4.98 5.29 19.67
CA GLU A 108 4.30 6.45 19.08
C GLU A 108 3.94 7.48 20.15
N GLU A 109 3.37 7.06 21.28
CA GLU A 109 3.09 7.91 22.44
C GLU A 109 4.35 8.58 23.03
N LEU A 110 5.53 7.98 22.80
CA LEU A 110 6.83 8.47 23.26
C LEU A 110 7.63 9.17 22.15
N GLU A 111 7.04 9.40 20.98
CA GLU A 111 7.66 10.05 19.82
C GLU A 111 9.00 9.43 19.36
N ILE A 112 9.18 8.12 19.56
CA ILE A 112 10.43 7.38 19.23
C ILE A 112 10.19 6.20 18.28
N VAL A 113 9.21 6.35 17.37
CA VAL A 113 8.79 5.31 16.42
C VAL A 113 9.96 4.77 15.59
N ASP A 114 10.90 5.62 15.18
CA ASP A 114 12.07 5.24 14.36
C ASP A 114 12.91 4.10 14.97
N GLN A 115 12.90 3.98 16.30
CA GLN A 115 13.67 2.95 17.01
C GLN A 115 13.11 1.54 16.81
N ILE A 116 11.85 1.40 16.39
CA ILE A 116 11.21 0.10 16.18
C ILE A 116 11.93 -0.71 15.09
N ALA A 117 12.51 -0.03 14.09
CA ALA A 117 13.24 -0.69 13.01
C ALA A 117 14.40 -1.55 13.54
N GLY A 118 15.04 -1.15 14.65
CA GLY A 118 16.11 -1.92 15.28
C GLY A 118 15.66 -3.01 16.24
N LEU A 119 14.35 -3.11 16.54
CA LEU A 119 13.78 -4.04 17.52
C LEU A 119 13.03 -5.21 16.87
N VAL A 120 12.66 -5.05 15.60
CA VAL A 120 11.82 -5.98 14.86
C VAL A 120 12.63 -7.15 14.28
N ASP A 121 12.10 -8.36 14.44
CA ASP A 121 12.64 -9.59 13.85
C ASP A 121 11.81 -10.07 12.64
N ASP A 122 12.36 -11.07 11.94
CA ASP A 122 11.79 -11.66 10.71
C ASP A 122 10.39 -12.28 10.91
N ASN A 123 9.99 -12.64 12.14
CA ASN A 123 8.63 -13.17 12.37
C ASN A 123 7.60 -12.08 12.70
N THR A 124 8.08 -10.89 13.07
CA THR A 124 7.25 -9.85 13.68
C THR A 124 7.05 -8.67 12.76
N TYR A 125 7.99 -8.42 11.83
CA TYR A 125 7.90 -7.28 10.89
C TYR A 125 6.58 -7.24 10.12
N GLY A 126 6.05 -8.40 9.69
CA GLY A 126 4.82 -8.46 8.92
C GLY A 126 3.62 -7.93 9.70
N ARG A 127 3.54 -8.23 11.01
CA ARG A 127 2.46 -7.77 11.89
C ARG A 127 2.63 -6.30 12.25
N VAL A 128 3.85 -5.89 12.58
CA VAL A 128 4.20 -4.50 12.89
C VAL A 128 3.88 -3.59 11.71
N CYS A 129 4.40 -3.89 10.52
CA CYS A 129 4.18 -3.03 9.35
C CYS A 129 2.71 -3.01 8.92
N GLN A 130 1.98 -4.13 9.01
CA GLN A 130 0.54 -4.15 8.73
C GLN A 130 -0.25 -3.28 9.71
N TYR A 131 0.13 -3.31 10.99
CA TYR A 131 -0.47 -2.45 12.00
C TYR A 131 -0.16 -0.98 11.68
N MET A 132 1.11 -0.66 11.44
CA MET A 132 1.53 0.70 11.13
C MET A 132 0.79 1.25 9.90
N VAL A 133 0.80 0.55 8.77
CA VAL A 133 0.14 1.00 7.53
C VAL A 133 -1.36 1.25 7.71
N ARG A 134 -2.04 0.52 8.60
CA ARG A 134 -3.45 0.75 8.93
C ARG A 134 -3.64 1.98 9.81
N CYS A 135 -2.76 2.20 10.78
CA CYS A 135 -2.81 3.34 11.69
C CYS A 135 -2.45 4.68 11.01
N VAL A 136 -1.69 4.67 9.90
CA VAL A 136 -1.39 5.88 9.12
C VAL A 136 -2.65 6.69 8.77
N ASN A 137 -3.78 6.03 8.49
CA ASN A 137 -5.02 6.72 8.14
C ASN A 137 -5.73 7.39 9.34
N LEU A 138 -5.30 7.08 10.56
CA LEU A 138 -5.82 7.62 11.82
C LEU A 138 -4.96 8.77 12.35
N LEU A 139 -3.71 8.88 11.87
CA LEU A 139 -2.76 9.91 12.26
C LEU A 139 -3.01 11.20 11.47
N PRO A 140 -2.96 12.38 12.11
CA PRO A 140 -2.99 13.65 11.40
C PRO A 140 -1.63 13.93 10.72
N PRO A 141 -1.60 14.52 9.51
CA PRO A 141 -0.37 15.08 8.97
C PRO A 141 0.12 16.22 9.89
N PRO A 142 1.40 16.24 10.33
CA PRO A 142 2.58 15.60 9.75
C PRO A 142 3.06 14.28 10.40
N ASP A 143 2.37 13.75 11.41
CA ASP A 143 2.83 12.60 12.22
C ASP A 143 2.77 11.27 11.45
N ASP A 144 2.03 11.26 10.34
CA ASP A 144 1.92 10.14 9.40
C ASP A 144 3.23 9.85 8.63
N THR A 145 4.03 10.89 8.37
CA THR A 145 5.27 10.82 7.58
C THR A 145 6.37 9.98 8.25
N PRO A 146 6.80 10.25 9.50
CA PRO A 146 7.82 9.43 10.17
C PRO A 146 7.36 7.98 10.36
N PHE A 147 6.05 7.78 10.54
CA PHE A 147 5.44 6.47 10.67
C PHE A 147 5.59 5.64 9.38
N LEU A 148 5.33 6.25 8.23
CA LEU A 148 5.53 5.64 6.91
C LEU A 148 7.02 5.41 6.60
N GLN A 149 7.89 6.37 6.92
CA GLN A 149 9.35 6.25 6.72
C GLN A 149 9.96 5.12 7.56
N THR A 150 9.48 4.95 8.79
CA THR A 150 9.90 3.85 9.65
C THR A 150 9.43 2.50 9.10
N ALA A 151 8.17 2.40 8.69
CA ALA A 151 7.64 1.18 8.07
C ALA A 151 8.39 0.83 6.76
N HIS A 152 8.74 1.83 5.95
CA HIS A 152 9.58 1.67 4.76
C HIS A 152 10.95 1.09 5.12
N THR A 153 11.63 1.67 6.13
CA THR A 153 12.94 1.20 6.60
C THR A 153 12.90 -0.28 7.02
N ILE A 154 11.84 -0.70 7.72
CA ILE A 154 11.65 -2.11 8.11
C ILE A 154 11.52 -3.00 6.87
N TYR A 155 10.73 -2.61 5.87
CA TYR A 155 10.55 -3.39 4.65
C TYR A 155 11.83 -3.52 3.84
N VAL A 156 12.63 -2.44 3.75
CA VAL A 156 13.94 -2.48 3.07
C VAL A 156 14.91 -3.43 3.79
N GLN A 157 14.98 -3.37 5.12
CA GLN A 157 15.81 -4.28 5.92
C GLN A 157 15.41 -5.75 5.73
N GLN A 158 14.13 -6.01 5.55
CA GLN A 158 13.56 -7.35 5.35
C GLN A 158 13.56 -7.79 3.86
N HIS A 159 14.20 -7.01 2.97
CA HIS A 159 14.27 -7.25 1.53
C HIS A 159 12.88 -7.39 0.85
N LYS A 160 11.88 -6.66 1.35
CA LYS A 160 10.52 -6.57 0.83
C LYS A 160 10.36 -5.31 -0.02
N PHE A 161 11.02 -5.31 -1.19
CA PHE A 161 11.07 -4.16 -2.09
C PHE A 161 9.71 -3.73 -2.68
N PRO A 162 8.79 -4.64 -3.06
CA PRO A 162 7.48 -4.23 -3.58
C PRO A 162 6.65 -3.44 -2.56
N GLU A 163 6.66 -3.88 -1.31
CA GLU A 163 5.96 -3.21 -0.20
C GLU A 163 6.65 -1.89 0.18
N ALA A 164 7.99 -1.87 0.24
CA ALA A 164 8.77 -0.64 0.45
C ALA A 164 8.45 0.40 -0.63
N LEU A 165 8.50 0.01 -1.90
CA LEU A 165 8.22 0.90 -3.02
C LEU A 165 6.79 1.45 -2.98
N ALA A 166 5.81 0.64 -2.58
CA ALA A 166 4.43 1.11 -2.41
C ALA A 166 4.31 2.20 -1.33
N LEU A 167 5.09 2.11 -0.24
CA LEU A 167 5.15 3.16 0.77
C LEU A 167 5.90 4.40 0.28
N ALA A 168 6.99 4.23 -0.47
CA ALA A 168 7.74 5.35 -1.05
C ALA A 168 6.87 6.16 -2.04
N ILE A 169 6.07 5.47 -2.88
CA ILE A 169 5.10 6.12 -3.77
C ILE A 169 4.04 6.88 -2.96
N ARG A 170 3.59 6.31 -1.83
CA ARG A 170 2.60 6.95 -0.95
C ARG A 170 3.15 8.20 -0.27
N LEU A 171 4.43 8.19 0.12
CA LEU A 171 5.13 9.37 0.65
C LEU A 171 5.33 10.44 -0.43
N GLY A 172 5.45 10.04 -1.70
CA GLY A 172 5.69 10.96 -2.81
C GLY A 172 7.14 11.44 -2.88
N ASP A 173 8.06 10.74 -2.22
CA ASP A 173 9.49 11.08 -2.18
C ASP A 173 10.22 10.43 -3.37
N PRO A 174 10.70 11.22 -4.35
CA PRO A 174 11.34 10.67 -5.56
C PRO A 174 12.67 9.95 -5.24
N ILE A 175 13.37 10.39 -4.19
CA ILE A 175 14.65 9.81 -3.77
C ILE A 175 14.45 8.38 -3.27
N LEU A 176 13.49 8.16 -2.36
CA LEU A 176 13.18 6.83 -1.83
C LEU A 176 12.70 5.88 -2.94
N VAL A 177 11.86 6.36 -3.86
CA VAL A 177 11.41 5.57 -5.01
C VAL A 177 12.58 5.13 -5.88
N ARG A 178 13.56 6.01 -6.11
CA ARG A 178 14.77 5.70 -6.89
C ARG A 178 15.67 4.70 -6.17
N GLU A 179 15.86 4.86 -4.86
CA GLU A 179 16.65 3.94 -4.04
C GLU A 179 16.04 2.53 -4.03
N ASP A 180 14.72 2.43 -3.79
CA ASP A 180 14.00 1.16 -3.78
C ASP A 180 14.01 0.44 -5.13
N PHE A 181 13.93 1.19 -6.23
CA PHE A 181 14.01 0.64 -7.58
C PHE A 181 15.41 0.07 -7.89
N ASN A 182 16.47 0.67 -7.33
CA ASN A 182 17.85 0.28 -7.57
C ASN A 182 18.39 -0.77 -6.58
N ALA A 183 17.80 -0.86 -5.38
CA ALA A 183 18.18 -1.80 -4.33
C ALA A 183 18.18 -3.30 -4.75
N PRO A 184 17.21 -3.83 -5.52
CA PRO A 184 17.22 -5.24 -5.89
C PRO A 184 18.27 -5.55 -6.98
N GLY A 185 19.21 -6.45 -6.70
CA GLY A 185 20.16 -6.96 -7.70
C GLY A 185 19.57 -7.96 -8.70
N ASN A 186 18.35 -8.47 -8.47
CA ASN A 186 17.71 -9.46 -9.35
C ASN A 186 16.95 -8.76 -10.50
N PRO A 187 17.27 -9.05 -11.78
CA PRO A 187 16.58 -8.44 -12.92
C PRO A 187 15.08 -8.75 -12.98
N LEU A 188 14.64 -9.91 -12.49
CA LEU A 188 13.20 -10.24 -12.45
C LEU A 188 12.44 -9.37 -11.47
N MET A 189 13.04 -9.09 -10.31
CA MET A 189 12.43 -8.21 -9.31
C MET A 189 12.35 -6.77 -9.85
N LYS A 190 13.41 -6.27 -10.52
CA LYS A 190 13.37 -4.95 -11.17
C LYS A 190 12.24 -4.82 -12.19
N ARG A 191 11.97 -5.86 -12.99
CA ARG A 191 10.82 -5.88 -13.91
C ARG A 191 9.47 -5.82 -13.17
N GLN A 192 9.34 -6.53 -12.06
CA GLN A 192 8.12 -6.48 -11.24
C GLN A 192 7.90 -5.09 -10.63
N LEU A 193 8.96 -4.45 -10.13
CA LEU A 193 8.90 -3.08 -9.63
C LEU A 193 8.57 -2.08 -10.75
N ALA A 194 9.12 -2.28 -11.96
CA ALA A 194 8.80 -1.45 -13.11
C ALA A 194 7.29 -1.48 -13.44
N PHE A 195 6.64 -2.65 -13.39
CA PHE A 195 5.19 -2.74 -13.58
C PHE A 195 4.41 -2.03 -12.46
N LEU A 196 4.89 -2.05 -11.22
CA LEU A 196 4.25 -1.32 -10.12
C LEU A 196 4.33 0.20 -10.36
N LEU A 197 5.50 0.70 -10.77
CA LEU A 197 5.70 2.11 -11.10
C LEU A 197 4.85 2.56 -12.28
N ALA A 198 4.82 1.76 -13.34
CA ALA A 198 4.02 2.04 -14.53
C ALA A 198 2.53 2.14 -14.19
N ARG A 199 2.01 1.24 -13.36
CA ARG A 199 0.60 1.26 -12.92
C ARG A 199 0.29 2.38 -11.95
N ALA A 200 1.26 2.79 -11.13
CA ALA A 200 1.15 3.95 -10.26
C ALA A 200 1.32 5.28 -11.01
N GLN A 201 1.61 5.25 -12.32
CA GLN A 201 1.85 6.42 -13.18
C GLN A 201 2.91 7.36 -12.60
N VAL A 202 3.96 6.78 -11.99
CA VAL A 202 5.07 7.56 -11.45
C VAL A 202 5.84 8.20 -12.61
N PRO A 203 6.12 9.52 -12.57
CA PRO A 203 6.92 10.16 -13.60
C PRO A 203 8.29 9.49 -13.75
N LEU A 204 8.67 9.13 -14.98
CA LEU A 204 9.99 8.54 -15.26
C LEU A 204 11.14 9.46 -14.84
N ASP A 205 10.89 10.77 -14.75
CA ASP A 205 11.84 11.75 -14.26
C ASP A 205 12.28 11.50 -12.81
N TRP A 206 11.46 10.83 -11.99
CA TRP A 206 11.83 10.50 -10.60
C TRP A 206 12.90 9.42 -10.52
N LEU A 207 13.06 8.61 -11.57
CA LEU A 207 14.11 7.61 -11.66
C LEU A 207 15.44 8.20 -12.15
N LYS A 208 15.40 9.38 -12.79
CA LYS A 208 16.62 10.08 -13.23
C LYS A 208 17.40 10.57 -12.02
N PRO A 209 18.75 10.54 -12.06
CA PRO A 209 19.54 11.29 -11.11
C PRO A 209 19.20 12.78 -11.15
N SER A 210 18.92 13.35 -9.99
CA SER A 210 19.06 14.78 -9.76
C SER A 210 20.50 15.17 -10.08
N SER A 211 20.69 16.09 -11.01
CA SER A 211 21.97 16.55 -11.58
C SER A 211 22.97 17.17 -10.58
N GLU A 212 22.75 17.03 -9.27
CA GLU A 212 23.57 17.61 -8.20
C GLU A 212 24.30 16.55 -7.34
N GLU A 213 23.93 15.28 -7.42
CA GLU A 213 24.58 14.19 -6.68
C GLU A 213 25.33 13.27 -7.64
N GLY A 214 26.55 13.70 -7.99
CA GLY A 214 27.52 12.83 -8.64
C GLY A 214 28.11 11.82 -7.64
N GLU A 215 28.47 10.64 -8.14
CA GLU A 215 29.18 9.53 -7.46
C GLU A 215 28.32 8.33 -7.00
N GLY A 216 27.24 7.99 -7.71
CA GLY A 216 26.62 6.65 -7.65
C GLY A 216 26.99 5.80 -8.87
N GLU A 217 26.82 4.47 -8.83
CA GLU A 217 26.80 3.67 -10.07
C GLU A 217 25.53 4.04 -10.85
N ASP A 218 25.68 5.07 -11.68
CA ASP A 218 24.62 5.83 -12.30
C ASP A 218 23.93 5.02 -13.41
N ILE A 219 22.62 4.82 -13.27
CA ILE A 219 21.78 4.29 -14.34
C ILE A 219 21.21 5.48 -15.10
N ASP A 220 21.80 5.80 -16.25
CA ASP A 220 21.14 6.62 -17.25
C ASP A 220 19.90 5.85 -17.75
N LEU A 221 18.74 6.50 -17.81
CA LEU A 221 17.53 5.91 -18.39
C LEU A 221 17.77 5.43 -19.84
N ASP A 222 18.71 6.05 -20.54
CA ASP A 222 19.13 5.71 -21.89
C ASP A 222 20.04 4.46 -21.95
N GLU A 223 20.62 4.03 -20.82
CA GLU A 223 21.41 2.80 -20.68
C GLU A 223 20.60 1.63 -20.07
N LEU A 224 19.34 1.87 -19.68
CA LEU A 224 18.48 0.80 -19.21
C LEU A 224 18.20 -0.21 -20.34
N PRO A 225 18.10 -1.51 -20.01
CA PRO A 225 17.66 -2.51 -20.98
C PRO A 225 16.32 -2.10 -21.60
N GLU A 226 16.21 -2.20 -22.93
CA GLU A 226 14.99 -1.84 -23.68
C GLU A 226 13.75 -2.54 -23.12
N ASP A 227 13.90 -3.79 -22.70
CA ASP A 227 12.86 -4.60 -22.07
C ASP A 227 12.39 -4.06 -20.71
N LEU A 228 13.23 -3.33 -19.97
CA LEU A 228 12.81 -2.66 -18.73
C LEU A 228 12.05 -1.36 -19.02
N VAL A 229 12.50 -0.58 -20.01
CA VAL A 229 11.80 0.63 -20.48
C VAL A 229 10.41 0.27 -21.00
N GLU A 230 10.31 -0.87 -21.68
CA GLU A 230 9.04 -1.42 -22.14
C GLU A 230 8.09 -1.75 -20.97
N CYS A 231 8.61 -2.34 -19.88
CA CYS A 231 7.82 -2.58 -18.66
C CYS A 231 7.39 -1.27 -17.97
N LEU A 232 8.28 -0.26 -17.93
CA LEU A 232 7.99 1.05 -17.32
C LEU A 232 6.94 1.85 -18.10
N SER A 233 6.91 1.70 -19.41
CA SER A 233 5.95 2.38 -20.30
C SER A 233 4.67 1.57 -20.54
N ASN A 234 4.60 0.34 -20.01
CA ASN A 234 3.44 -0.55 -20.09
C ASN A 234 2.90 -0.80 -21.51
N THR A 235 3.76 -0.72 -22.53
CA THR A 235 3.37 -0.82 -23.95
C THR A 235 2.77 -2.17 -24.32
N ARG A 236 3.25 -3.26 -23.70
CA ARG A 236 2.81 -4.64 -23.97
C ARG A 236 1.65 -5.11 -23.11
N LEU A 237 0.97 -4.23 -22.35
CA LEU A 237 -0.08 -4.62 -21.40
C LEU A 237 -1.17 -5.51 -22.02
N SER A 238 -1.65 -5.15 -23.21
CA SER A 238 -2.71 -5.89 -23.92
C SER A 238 -2.26 -7.31 -24.30
N SER A 239 -0.99 -7.48 -24.69
CA SER A 239 -0.44 -8.81 -25.00
C SER A 239 -0.38 -9.71 -23.76
N HIS A 240 0.12 -9.18 -22.64
CA HIS A 240 0.20 -9.90 -21.37
C HIS A 240 -1.19 -10.26 -20.83
N PHE A 241 -2.17 -9.37 -20.97
CA PHE A 241 -3.55 -9.63 -20.58
C PHE A 241 -4.19 -10.76 -21.40
N ARG A 242 -3.96 -10.77 -22.73
CA ARG A 242 -4.44 -11.84 -23.62
C ARG A 242 -3.75 -13.18 -23.35
N GLU A 243 -2.45 -13.18 -23.06
CA GLU A 243 -1.71 -14.38 -22.65
C GLU A 243 -2.24 -14.94 -21.33
N PHE A 244 -2.48 -14.08 -20.34
CA PHE A 244 -3.11 -14.48 -19.08
C PHE A 244 -4.49 -15.11 -19.29
N GLY A 245 -5.33 -14.53 -20.16
CA GLY A 245 -6.62 -15.11 -20.54
C GLY A 245 -6.51 -16.47 -21.22
N LYS A 246 -5.47 -16.70 -22.04
CA LYS A 246 -5.18 -18.01 -22.65
C LYS A 246 -4.83 -19.06 -21.62
N GLU A 247 -3.97 -18.72 -20.65
CA GLU A 247 -3.57 -19.65 -19.59
C GLU A 247 -4.74 -20.05 -18.69
N LEU A 248 -5.65 -19.11 -18.40
CA LEU A 248 -6.86 -19.38 -17.63
C LEU A 248 -7.97 -20.08 -18.43
N GLY A 249 -7.84 -20.21 -19.76
CA GLY A 249 -8.87 -20.76 -20.63
C GLY A 249 -10.12 -19.88 -20.74
N VAL A 250 -9.98 -18.56 -20.52
CA VAL A 250 -11.06 -17.57 -20.60
C VAL A 250 -10.97 -16.73 -21.87
N LEU A 251 -10.01 -17.02 -22.75
CA LEU A 251 -9.86 -16.27 -24.00
C LEU A 251 -11.11 -16.39 -24.89
N ASP A 252 -11.79 -17.54 -24.91
CA ASP A 252 -12.92 -17.73 -25.82
C ASP A 252 -14.04 -16.72 -25.53
N PRO A 253 -14.47 -15.93 -26.54
CA PRO A 253 -15.42 -14.86 -26.32
C PRO A 253 -16.77 -15.45 -25.97
N LYS A 254 -17.30 -15.03 -24.82
CA LYS A 254 -18.62 -15.48 -24.36
C LYS A 254 -19.70 -14.71 -25.10
N SER A 255 -20.68 -15.46 -25.60
CA SER A 255 -21.82 -14.86 -26.27
C SER A 255 -22.92 -14.51 -25.27
N LEU A 256 -23.82 -13.61 -25.65
CA LEU A 256 -25.02 -13.28 -24.86
C LEU A 256 -25.94 -14.48 -24.63
N GLU A 257 -25.81 -15.54 -25.43
CA GLU A 257 -26.59 -16.78 -25.27
C GLU A 257 -26.01 -17.69 -24.19
N ASP A 258 -24.72 -17.55 -23.86
CA ASP A 258 -24.02 -18.39 -22.88
C ASP A 258 -24.21 -17.92 -21.42
N ASP A 259 -24.61 -16.65 -21.22
CA ASP A 259 -24.86 -16.07 -19.90
C ASP A 259 -26.25 -15.40 -19.84
N PRO A 260 -27.35 -16.17 -19.94
CA PRO A 260 -28.67 -15.64 -19.67
C PRO A 260 -28.78 -15.42 -18.17
N GLY A 261 -28.52 -14.19 -17.71
CA GLY A 261 -28.70 -13.82 -16.31
C GLY A 261 -30.04 -14.30 -15.75
N PRO A 262 -30.18 -14.48 -14.42
CA PRO A 262 -31.17 -15.35 -13.78
C PRO A 262 -32.65 -14.97 -13.96
N ASN A 263 -32.99 -13.96 -14.78
CA ASN A 263 -34.37 -13.54 -14.99
C ASN A 263 -34.71 -12.95 -16.37
N LEU A 264 -33.90 -13.13 -17.41
CA LEU A 264 -34.21 -12.58 -18.74
C LEU A 264 -34.64 -13.66 -19.73
N MET A 265 -35.94 -13.91 -19.75
CA MET A 265 -36.62 -14.36 -20.97
C MET A 265 -36.63 -13.17 -21.94
N TRP A 266 -35.53 -13.03 -22.67
CA TRP A 266 -35.27 -11.91 -23.55
C TRP A 266 -36.14 -11.99 -24.80
N THR A 267 -37.19 -11.17 -24.87
CA THR A 267 -37.79 -10.85 -26.17
C THR A 267 -36.81 -9.94 -26.90
N LEU A 268 -36.07 -10.49 -27.88
CA LEU A 268 -34.97 -9.87 -28.66
C LEU A 268 -35.37 -8.67 -29.54
N ASP A 269 -36.50 -8.03 -29.23
CA ASP A 269 -37.14 -7.02 -30.09
C ASP A 269 -37.35 -5.66 -29.37
N SER A 270 -36.87 -5.52 -28.12
CA SER A 270 -36.91 -4.25 -27.39
C SER A 270 -35.59 -3.49 -27.51
N ALA A 271 -35.66 -2.20 -27.87
CA ALA A 271 -34.50 -1.31 -27.96
C ALA A 271 -33.71 -1.21 -26.63
N ARG A 272 -34.38 -1.36 -25.49
CA ARG A 272 -33.72 -1.39 -24.17
C ARG A 272 -32.97 -2.70 -23.94
N ALA A 273 -33.58 -3.81 -24.35
CA ALA A 273 -32.94 -5.10 -24.26
C ALA A 273 -31.66 -5.05 -25.10
N ASN A 274 -31.70 -4.65 -26.37
CA ASN A 274 -30.49 -4.59 -27.22
C ASN A 274 -29.35 -3.74 -26.62
N LEU A 275 -29.68 -2.65 -25.90
CA LEU A 275 -28.70 -1.86 -25.14
C LEU A 275 -28.09 -2.63 -23.97
N ASP A 276 -28.92 -3.30 -23.17
CA ASP A 276 -28.46 -4.15 -22.06
C ASP A 276 -27.52 -5.25 -22.60
N GLY A 277 -27.82 -5.81 -23.77
CA GLY A 277 -27.06 -6.89 -24.38
C GLY A 277 -25.71 -6.37 -24.88
N THR A 278 -25.71 -5.15 -25.41
CA THR A 278 -24.47 -4.47 -25.77
C THR A 278 -23.57 -4.25 -24.55
N SER A 279 -24.15 -3.88 -23.41
CA SER A 279 -23.41 -3.62 -22.18
C SER A 279 -22.84 -4.91 -21.57
N VAL A 280 -23.65 -5.97 -21.48
CA VAL A 280 -23.20 -7.28 -20.98
C VAL A 280 -22.07 -7.83 -21.86
N ASN A 281 -22.23 -7.78 -23.17
CA ASN A 281 -21.20 -8.23 -24.11
C ASN A 281 -19.88 -7.46 -23.94
N ALA A 282 -19.96 -6.15 -23.73
CA ALA A 282 -18.79 -5.30 -23.54
C ALA A 282 -18.01 -5.64 -22.26
N PHE A 283 -18.72 -5.84 -21.14
CA PHE A 283 -18.09 -6.14 -19.85
C PHE A 283 -17.50 -7.55 -19.79
N VAL A 284 -18.19 -8.52 -20.40
CA VAL A 284 -17.74 -9.90 -20.40
C VAL A 284 -16.49 -10.09 -21.28
N ASN A 285 -16.38 -9.34 -22.38
CA ASN A 285 -15.29 -9.43 -23.34
C ASN A 285 -14.32 -8.22 -23.29
N ALA A 286 -14.24 -7.53 -22.15
CA ALA A 286 -13.39 -6.36 -21.98
C ALA A 286 -11.89 -6.69 -22.08
N GLY A 287 -11.13 -5.95 -22.89
CA GLY A 287 -9.67 -6.08 -23.03
C GLY A 287 -9.16 -7.27 -23.86
N PHE A 288 -10.01 -8.22 -24.24
CA PHE A 288 -9.58 -9.35 -25.08
C PHE A 288 -9.56 -9.01 -26.57
N GLY A 289 -10.44 -8.09 -27.01
CA GLY A 289 -10.53 -7.64 -28.40
C GLY A 289 -10.99 -8.71 -29.39
N ASN A 290 -11.74 -9.71 -28.94
CA ASN A 290 -12.28 -10.80 -29.76
C ASN A 290 -13.82 -10.88 -29.69
N ASP A 291 -14.47 -9.73 -29.54
CA ASP A 291 -15.93 -9.66 -29.47
C ASP A 291 -16.59 -10.05 -30.81
N LYS A 292 -17.37 -11.14 -30.80
CA LYS A 292 -18.11 -11.66 -31.96
C LYS A 292 -19.17 -10.72 -32.52
N LEU A 293 -19.81 -9.90 -31.67
CA LEU A 293 -20.95 -9.08 -32.08
C LEU A 293 -20.53 -7.76 -32.74
N MET A 294 -19.31 -7.29 -32.44
CA MET A 294 -18.87 -5.93 -32.77
C MET A 294 -17.51 -5.91 -33.50
N VAL A 295 -16.52 -6.66 -33.00
CA VAL A 295 -15.13 -6.63 -33.49
C VAL A 295 -14.92 -7.62 -34.64
N GLU A 296 -15.46 -8.83 -34.52
CA GLU A 296 -15.39 -9.88 -35.56
C GLU A 296 -16.55 -9.82 -36.57
N ALA A 297 -17.50 -8.89 -36.40
CA ALA A 297 -18.65 -8.74 -37.30
C ALA A 297 -18.25 -8.13 -38.65
N GLU A 298 -18.73 -8.73 -39.75
CA GLU A 298 -18.52 -8.20 -41.11
C GLU A 298 -19.10 -6.79 -41.27
N GLU A 299 -18.40 -5.95 -42.04
CA GLU A 299 -18.79 -4.56 -42.32
C GLU A 299 -20.19 -4.50 -42.96
N GLY A 300 -21.18 -4.09 -42.17
CA GLY A 300 -22.60 -4.01 -42.57
C GLY A 300 -23.57 -4.87 -41.75
N ASN A 301 -23.08 -5.86 -41.00
CA ASN A 301 -23.89 -6.66 -40.05
C ASN A 301 -23.55 -6.36 -38.58
N SER A 302 -22.83 -5.26 -38.33
CA SER A 302 -22.43 -4.85 -37.00
C SER A 302 -23.64 -4.61 -36.10
N TRP A 303 -23.59 -5.17 -34.89
CA TRP A 303 -24.64 -5.04 -33.87
C TRP A 303 -24.93 -3.57 -33.51
N ILE A 304 -24.00 -2.65 -33.79
CA ILE A 304 -24.16 -1.19 -33.66
C ILE A 304 -25.41 -0.68 -34.38
N TYR A 305 -25.66 -1.13 -35.61
CA TYR A 305 -26.77 -0.63 -36.43
C TYR A 305 -28.15 -1.17 -35.99
N LYS A 306 -28.19 -2.15 -35.07
CA LYS A 306 -29.44 -2.63 -34.48
C LYS A 306 -29.95 -1.72 -33.37
N ASN A 307 -29.08 -0.87 -32.81
CA ASN A 307 -29.43 0.11 -31.80
C ASN A 307 -29.78 1.47 -32.44
N ARG A 308 -30.60 2.27 -31.75
CA ARG A 308 -31.01 3.61 -32.20
C ARG A 308 -30.57 4.70 -31.22
N ASP A 309 -30.35 5.90 -31.75
CA ASP A 309 -30.02 7.12 -31.01
C ASP A 309 -28.85 6.91 -30.02
N HIS A 310 -29.11 7.06 -28.72
CA HIS A 310 -28.14 6.86 -27.64
C HIS A 310 -27.64 5.42 -27.56
N GLY A 311 -28.42 4.43 -27.99
CA GLY A 311 -27.99 3.03 -27.98
C GLY A 311 -26.91 2.75 -29.00
N MET A 312 -26.90 3.47 -30.12
CA MET A 312 -25.81 3.38 -31.09
C MET A 312 -24.52 4.00 -30.53
N MET A 313 -24.65 5.11 -29.80
CA MET A 313 -23.54 5.73 -29.08
C MET A 313 -22.95 4.81 -28.02
N SER A 314 -23.78 4.17 -27.19
CA SER A 314 -23.32 3.17 -26.21
C SER A 314 -22.67 1.95 -26.87
N ALA A 315 -23.18 1.51 -28.02
CA ALA A 315 -22.59 0.42 -28.79
C ALA A 315 -21.21 0.80 -29.35
N ALA A 316 -21.06 1.99 -29.93
CA ALA A 316 -19.75 2.48 -30.35
C ALA A 316 -18.77 2.62 -29.17
N ALA A 317 -19.24 3.07 -28.01
CA ALA A 317 -18.41 3.17 -26.79
C ALA A 317 -17.97 1.80 -26.28
N SER A 318 -18.85 0.79 -26.33
CA SER A 318 -18.52 -0.58 -25.90
C SER A 318 -17.41 -1.24 -26.72
N LEU A 319 -17.24 -0.83 -27.97
CA LEU A 319 -16.14 -1.30 -28.81
C LEU A 319 -14.77 -0.88 -28.23
N GLY A 320 -14.68 0.34 -27.69
CA GLY A 320 -13.47 0.80 -26.99
C GLY A 320 -13.17 0.00 -25.71
N LEU A 321 -14.19 -0.47 -25.00
CA LEU A 321 -14.04 -1.34 -23.83
C LEU A 321 -13.55 -2.74 -24.20
N SER A 322 -14.01 -3.29 -25.33
CA SER A 322 -13.53 -4.59 -25.82
C SER A 322 -12.06 -4.51 -26.29
N LEU A 323 -11.68 -3.40 -26.94
CA LEU A 323 -10.34 -3.15 -27.48
C LEU A 323 -9.43 -2.38 -26.50
N LEU A 324 -9.73 -2.47 -25.20
CA LEU A 324 -9.02 -1.71 -24.19
C LEU A 324 -7.54 -2.12 -24.16
N TRP A 325 -6.64 -1.15 -23.97
CA TRP A 325 -5.17 -1.31 -24.01
C TRP A 325 -4.56 -1.74 -25.36
N ASP A 326 -5.35 -1.92 -26.43
CA ASP A 326 -4.85 -2.26 -27.76
C ASP A 326 -4.59 -0.99 -28.58
N THR A 327 -3.34 -0.57 -28.62
CA THR A 327 -2.91 0.63 -29.37
C THR A 327 -2.86 0.42 -30.87
N ASP A 328 -2.70 -0.82 -31.34
CA ASP A 328 -2.40 -1.13 -32.74
C ASP A 328 -3.68 -1.38 -33.53
N LEU A 329 -4.50 -2.33 -33.06
CA LEU A 329 -5.75 -2.71 -33.73
C LEU A 329 -6.90 -1.82 -33.27
N GLY A 330 -6.88 -1.34 -32.03
CA GLY A 330 -7.97 -0.55 -31.45
C GLY A 330 -8.37 0.65 -32.30
N LEU A 331 -7.39 1.47 -32.70
CA LEU A 331 -7.63 2.64 -33.53
C LEU A 331 -8.20 2.29 -34.90
N THR A 332 -7.71 1.22 -35.54
CA THR A 332 -8.20 0.81 -36.87
C THR A 332 -9.67 0.36 -36.85
N HIS A 333 -10.11 -0.28 -35.76
CA HIS A 333 -11.50 -0.69 -35.60
C HIS A 333 -12.42 0.48 -35.22
N ILE A 334 -11.93 1.43 -34.42
CA ILE A 334 -12.66 2.66 -34.05
C ILE A 334 -12.83 3.58 -35.28
N ASP A 335 -11.82 3.68 -36.13
CA ASP A 335 -11.80 4.57 -37.30
C ASP A 335 -12.95 4.28 -38.27
N LYS A 336 -13.28 3.00 -38.46
CA LYS A 336 -14.42 2.54 -39.29
C LYS A 336 -15.75 3.19 -38.90
N TYR A 337 -15.95 3.41 -37.60
CA TYR A 337 -17.20 3.96 -37.06
C TYR A 337 -17.16 5.49 -36.91
N THR A 338 -15.96 6.08 -36.92
CA THR A 338 -15.73 7.53 -36.81
C THR A 338 -16.23 8.28 -38.04
N TYR A 339 -16.13 7.67 -39.22
CA TYR A 339 -16.58 8.26 -40.48
C TYR A 339 -18.05 7.96 -40.84
N SER A 340 -18.82 7.35 -39.94
CA SER A 340 -20.24 7.07 -40.18
C SER A 340 -21.08 8.34 -40.37
N SER A 341 -22.17 8.23 -41.12
CA SER A 341 -23.03 9.34 -41.53
C SER A 341 -23.93 9.89 -40.43
N GLU A 342 -24.04 9.21 -39.28
CA GLU A 342 -24.87 9.62 -38.14
C GLU A 342 -24.04 10.37 -37.08
N GLU A 343 -24.51 11.56 -36.71
CA GLU A 343 -23.82 12.49 -35.78
C GLU A 343 -23.60 11.89 -34.38
N THR A 344 -24.47 10.96 -33.96
CA THR A 344 -24.40 10.26 -32.67
C THR A 344 -23.28 9.23 -32.60
N GLY A 345 -22.94 8.57 -33.70
CA GLY A 345 -21.78 7.65 -33.77
C GLY A 345 -20.45 8.41 -33.73
N ARG A 346 -20.40 9.57 -34.39
CA ARG A 346 -19.19 10.40 -34.49
C ARG A 346 -18.78 11.06 -33.17
N LYS A 347 -19.72 11.48 -32.30
CA LYS A 347 -19.37 12.14 -31.01
C LYS A 347 -18.67 11.21 -30.01
N VAL A 348 -18.91 9.90 -30.10
CA VAL A 348 -18.33 8.91 -29.18
C VAL A 348 -16.89 8.57 -29.54
N THR A 349 -16.57 8.49 -30.82
CA THR A 349 -15.23 8.14 -31.26
C THR A 349 -14.22 9.23 -30.93
N TRP A 350 -14.62 10.50 -30.95
CA TRP A 350 -13.77 11.62 -30.51
C TRP A 350 -13.62 11.69 -28.99
N GLY A 351 -14.71 11.59 -28.21
CA GLY A 351 -14.59 11.59 -26.73
C GLY A 351 -13.97 10.31 -26.15
N GLY A 352 -14.14 9.16 -26.83
CA GLY A 352 -13.52 7.90 -26.49
C GLY A 352 -12.06 7.80 -26.94
N ALA A 353 -11.70 8.31 -28.12
CA ALA A 353 -10.30 8.40 -28.53
C ALA A 353 -9.53 9.45 -27.70
N GLU A 354 -10.15 10.58 -27.35
CA GLU A 354 -9.57 11.51 -26.39
C GLU A 354 -9.38 10.83 -25.03
N HIS A 355 -10.37 10.18 -24.42
CA HIS A 355 -10.14 9.53 -23.13
C HIS A 355 -9.26 8.25 -23.17
N ILE A 356 -9.22 7.49 -24.27
CA ILE A 356 -8.39 6.27 -24.39
C ILE A 356 -6.94 6.61 -24.78
N VAL A 357 -6.70 7.70 -25.53
CA VAL A 357 -5.35 8.13 -25.91
C VAL A 357 -4.80 9.19 -24.94
N TYR A 358 -5.64 10.04 -24.33
CA TYR A 358 -5.22 11.03 -23.34
C TYR A 358 -5.27 10.53 -21.90
N SER A 359 -5.97 9.46 -21.51
CA SER A 359 -5.86 9.00 -20.10
C SER A 359 -4.45 8.54 -19.72
N ASP A 360 -3.58 8.26 -20.69
CA ASP A 360 -2.15 7.98 -20.46
C ASP A 360 -1.25 9.24 -20.58
N TYR A 361 -1.75 10.38 -21.08
CA TYR A 361 -0.97 11.61 -21.28
C TYR A 361 -1.53 12.88 -20.58
N GLU A 362 -2.75 12.86 -20.05
CA GLU A 362 -3.41 14.04 -19.44
C GLU A 362 -3.24 14.16 -17.92
N VAL A 363 -2.40 13.31 -17.31
CA VAL A 363 -1.84 13.62 -15.98
C VAL A 363 -0.64 14.59 -16.11
N LEU A 364 -0.15 14.87 -17.33
CA LEU A 364 1.00 15.74 -17.58
C LEU A 364 0.66 17.20 -17.93
N CYS A 365 -0.59 17.65 -17.83
CA CYS A 365 -0.93 19.04 -18.14
C CYS A 365 -2.07 19.63 -17.30
N TRP A 366 -2.08 19.39 -15.99
CA TRP A 366 -2.77 20.29 -15.04
C TRP A 366 -1.85 20.66 -13.87
N LYS A 367 -1.48 21.94 -13.89
CA LYS A 367 -1.16 22.75 -12.73
C LYS A 367 -2.44 23.08 -11.98
#